data_AF-A0A7K9XX92-F1
#
_entry.id   AF-A0A7K9XX92-F1
#
_cell.length_a   1.000
_cell.length_b   1.000
_cell.length_c   1.000
_cell.angle_alpha   90.00
_cell.angle_beta   90.00
_cell.angle_gamma   90.00
#
_symmetry.space_group_name_H-M   'P 1'
#
loop_
_entity.id
_entity.type
_entity.pdbx_description
1 polymer ?
#
loop_
_entity_poly.entity_id
_entity_poly.type
_entity_poly.pdbx_seq_one_letter_code
_entity_poly.pdbx_strand_id
1 'polypeptide(L)' 'QHLHTGEKPFACSDCGHRFTDKHYLVIHQRVHTGERPFACALCSRAFKDSRSLTAHQHVHTGEHPFAC' A
#
# COMPACT_ATOMS: atom_id res chain seq x y z
N GLN A 1 -20.66 12.24 -23.66
CA GLN A 1 -20.23 12.63 -22.30
C GLN A 1 -21.07 11.87 -21.27
N HIS A 2 -20.71 10.62 -20.96
CA HIS A 2 -21.20 9.96 -19.76
C HIS A 2 -20.12 8.99 -19.29
N LEU A 3 -19.32 9.53 -18.38
CA LEU A 3 -18.66 8.87 -17.26
C LEU A 3 -17.78 7.67 -17.62
N HIS A 4 -16.47 7.91 -17.52
CA HIS A 4 -15.47 6.92 -17.13
C HIS A 4 -16.11 5.94 -16.13
N THR A 5 -16.58 4.78 -16.60
CA THR A 5 -17.06 3.68 -15.77
C THR A 5 -15.82 3.04 -15.16
N GLY A 6 -15.16 3.79 -14.28
CA GLY A 6 -14.18 3.27 -13.34
C GLY A 6 -14.95 2.41 -12.35
N GLU A 7 -15.50 1.29 -12.83
CA GLU A 7 -16.17 0.32 -12.00
C GLU A 7 -15.13 -0.19 -11.03
N LYS A 8 -15.28 0.26 -9.80
CA LYS A 8 -14.48 -0.14 -8.66
C LYS A 8 -15.34 -1.10 -7.87
N PRO A 9 -15.38 -2.40 -8.21
CA PRO A 9 -16.32 -3.34 -7.60
C PRO A 9 -16.02 -3.58 -6.12
N PHE A 10 -14.79 -3.30 -5.68
CA PHE A 10 -14.37 -3.53 -4.31
C PHE A 10 -14.59 -2.28 -3.46
N ALA A 11 -15.58 -2.29 -2.58
CA ALA A 11 -15.87 -1.19 -1.66
C ALA A 11 -15.36 -1.51 -0.23
N CYS A 12 -14.85 -0.49 0.45
CA CYS A 12 -14.50 -0.56 1.86
C CYS A 12 -15.76 -0.41 2.72
N SER A 13 -15.96 -1.34 3.66
CA SER A 13 -17.12 -1.34 4.55
C SER A 13 -17.09 -0.20 5.59
N ASP A 14 -15.90 0.25 6.02
CA ASP A 14 -15.76 1.32 7.02
C ASP A 14 -16.05 2.72 6.46
N CYS A 15 -15.62 3.02 5.23
CA CYS A 15 -15.68 4.37 4.67
C CYS A 15 -16.36 4.48 3.29
N GLY A 16 -16.81 3.35 2.72
CA GLY A 16 -17.44 3.31 1.40
C GLY A 16 -16.50 3.55 0.22
N HIS A 17 -15.19 3.75 0.47
CA HIS A 17 -14.24 4.02 -0.61
C HIS A 17 -14.07 2.80 -1.53
N ARG A 18 -13.99 3.04 -2.83
CA ARG A 18 -14.00 1.98 -3.84
C ARG A 18 -12.63 1.83 -4.50
N PHE A 19 -12.27 0.59 -4.82
CA PHE A 19 -11.03 0.15 -5.43
C PHE A 19 -11.30 -0.72 -6.67
N THR A 20 -10.40 -0.65 -7.64
CA THR A 20 -10.44 -1.49 -8.86
C THR A 20 -10.09 -2.94 -8.55
N ASP A 21 -9.26 -3.17 -7.53
CA ASP A 21 -8.76 -4.49 -7.17
C ASP A 21 -8.91 -4.77 -5.67
N LYS A 22 -9.18 -6.03 -5.34
CA LYS A 22 -9.25 -6.52 -3.95
C LYS A 22 -7.94 -6.27 -3.20
N HIS A 23 -6.79 -6.36 -3.87
CA HIS A 23 -5.49 -6.10 -3.27
C HIS A 23 -5.39 -4.69 -2.69
N TYR A 24 -5.84 -3.67 -3.44
CA TYR A 24 -5.87 -2.29 -2.96
C TYR A 24 -6.89 -2.07 -1.85
N LEU A 25 -8.05 -2.74 -1.90
CA LEU A 25 -9.01 -2.72 -0.80
C LEU A 25 -8.41 -3.28 0.50
N VAL A 26 -7.73 -4.42 0.46
CA VAL A 26 -7.10 -5.03 1.64
C VAL A 26 -6.01 -4.13 2.21
N ILE A 27 -5.14 -3.55 1.35
CA ILE A 27 -4.13 -2.59 1.81
C ILE A 27 -4.79 -1.34 2.42
N HIS A 28 -5.91 -0.88 1.86
CA HIS A 28 -6.64 0.24 2.41
C HIS A 28 -7.25 -0.07 3.78
N GLN A 29 -7.81 -1.27 3.99
CA GLN A 29 -8.39 -1.67 5.28
C GLN A 29 -7.37 -1.60 6.42
N ARG A 30 -6.09 -1.81 6.13
CA ARG A 30 -4.99 -1.64 7.10
C ARG A 30 -4.86 -0.22 7.66
N VAL A 31 -5.39 0.79 6.96
CA VAL A 31 -5.43 2.18 7.46
C VAL A 31 -6.41 2.30 8.63
N HIS A 32 -7.52 1.56 8.60
CA HIS A 32 -8.52 1.57 9.66
C HIS A 32 -8.09 0.73 10.85
N THR A 33 -7.50 -0.45 10.62
CA THR A 33 -7.04 -1.33 11.69
C THR A 33 -5.67 -0.93 12.27
N GLY A 34 -4.91 -0.08 11.58
CA GLY A 34 -3.53 0.24 11.92
C GLY A 34 -2.54 -0.92 11.70
N GLU A 35 -2.99 -2.03 11.10
CA GLU A 35 -2.17 -3.21 10.87
C GLU A 35 -1.05 -2.91 9.87
N ARG A 36 0.20 -3.15 10.27
CA ARG A 36 1.37 -2.94 9.41
C ARG A 36 2.22 -4.21 9.43
N PRO A 37 1.86 -5.23 8.63
CA PRO A 37 2.53 -6.52 8.67
C PRO A 37 3.96 -6.48 8.12
N PHE A 38 4.30 -5.44 7.35
CA PHE A 38 5.62 -5.29 6.74
C PHE A 38 6.51 -4.41 7.61
N ALA A 39 7.18 -4.99 8.60
CA ALA A 39 8.11 -4.27 9.47
C ALA A 39 9.54 -4.29 8.90
N CYS A 40 10.20 -3.13 8.94
CA CYS A 40 11.62 -3.03 8.68
C CYS A 40 12.41 -3.60 9.86
N ALA A 41 13.23 -4.61 9.61
CA ALA A 41 14.09 -5.22 10.63
C ALA A 41 15.18 -4.28 11.18
N LEU A 42 15.53 -3.22 10.45
CA LEU A 42 16.64 -2.31 10.80
C LEU A 42 16.21 -1.14 11.69
N CYS A 43 14.98 -0.64 11.54
CA CYS A 43 14.51 0.52 12.29
C CYS A 43 13.08 0.37 12.85
N SER A 44 12.53 -0.84 12.85
CA SER A 44 11.20 -1.18 13.35
C SER A 44 10.04 -0.39 12.71
N ARG A 45 10.29 0.29 11.59
CA ARG A 45 9.28 1.06 10.86
C ARG A 45 8.39 0.09 10.09
N ALA A 46 7.09 0.15 10.32
CA ALA A 46 6.13 -0.77 9.72
C ALA A 46 5.34 -0.11 8.58
N PHE A 47 5.08 -0.89 7.54
CA PHE A 47 4.46 -0.48 6.28
C PHE A 47 3.20 -1.31 5.96
N LYS A 48 2.32 -0.72 5.16
CA LYS A 48 1.05 -1.34 4.74
C LYS A 48 1.19 -2.29 3.55
N ASP A 49 2.30 -2.23 2.82
CA ASP A 49 2.56 -3.06 1.64
C ASP A 49 4.07 -3.35 1.50
N SER A 50 4.38 -4.44 0.79
CA SER A 50 5.76 -4.92 0.60
C SER A 50 6.59 -3.95 -0.26
N ARG A 51 6.00 -3.35 -1.31
CA ARG A 51 6.69 -2.41 -2.18
C ARG A 51 7.24 -1.21 -1.41
N SER A 52 6.46 -0.67 -0.47
CA SER A 52 6.88 0.42 0.41
C SER A 52 8.01 0.00 1.36
N LEU A 53 7.97 -1.23 1.89
CA LEU A 53 9.05 -1.77 2.71
C LEU A 53 10.34 -1.93 1.89
N THR A 54 10.27 -2.53 0.71
CA THR A 54 11.44 -2.69 -0.18
C THR A 54 12.04 -1.34 -0.55
N ALA A 55 11.20 -0.38 -0.96
CA ALA A 55 11.63 0.99 -1.24
C ALA A 55 12.33 1.63 -0.02
N HIS A 56 11.80 1.40 1.17
CA HIS A 56 12.40 1.89 2.40
C HIS A 56 13.73 1.20 2.75
N GLN A 57 13.87 -0.10 2.48
CA GLN A 57 15.11 -0.84 2.78
C GLN A 57 16.31 -0.27 2.04
N HIS A 58 16.12 0.28 0.83
CA HIS A 58 17.18 0.96 0.08
C HIS A 58 17.76 2.18 0.81
N VAL A 59 16.98 2.83 1.68
CA VAL A 59 17.49 3.95 2.50
C VAL A 59 18.56 3.48 3.50
N HIS A 60 18.47 2.23 3.96
CA HIS A 60 19.46 1.66 4.87
C HIS A 60 20.69 1.11 4.16
N THR A 61 20.50 0.47 3.00
CA THR A 61 21.62 -0.08 2.24
C THR A 61 22.38 0.99 1.45
N GLY A 62 21.79 2.18 1.25
CA GLY A 62 22.36 3.24 0.43
C GLY A 62 22.47 2.88 -1.04
N GLU A 63 21.94 1.72 -1.44
CA GLU A 63 21.92 1.29 -2.83
C GLU A 63 20.80 2.04 -3.54
N HIS A 64 21.19 3.03 -4.35
CA HIS A 64 20.31 3.61 -5.35
C HIS A 64 20.02 2.54 -6.41
N PRO A 65 18.78 2.01 -6.54
CA PRO A 65 18.47 1.03 -7.58
C PRO A 65 18.49 1.65 -8.99
N PHE A 66 18.51 2.99 -9.08
CA PHE A 66 18.75 3.74 -10.30
C PHE A 66 20.21 4.20 -10.35
N ALA A 67 21.15 3.26 -10.40
CA ALA A 67 22.45 3.56 -10.96
C ALA A 67 22.24 3.75 -12.48
N CYS A 68 22.43 4.98 -12.95
CA CYS A 68 22.41 5.34 -14.37
C CYS A 68 23.66 4.80 -15.07
#